data_AF-A0A2D5WJ28-F1
#
_entry.id   AF-A0A2D5WJ28-F1
#
_cell.length_a   1.000
_cell.length_b   1.000
_cell.length_c   1.000
_cell.angle_alpha   90.00
_cell.angle_beta   90.00
_cell.angle_gamma   90.00
#
_symmetry.space_group_name_H-M   'P 1'
#
loop_
_entity.id
_entity.type
_entity.pdbx_description
1 polymer ?
#
loop_
_entity_poly.entity_id
_entity_poly.type
_entity_poly.pdbx_seq_one_letter_code
_entity_poly.pdbx_strand_id
1 'polypeptide(L)'
;MCGVADSVEGRYDMITLVLTLVMLRLEDEGGMAASTARLTELFVEDMEGQLREAGIGDPTVGKKINALMESMNGRIGAYREGLRSDPKVLVEAVRRNVTMAQPDEAEALVQRMAALHARLERTSMDQLRAGEFAA
;
A
#
# COMPACT_ATOMS: atom_id res chain seq x y z
N MET A 1 9.21 1.01 17.14
CA MET A 1 8.18 0.16 16.49
C MET A 1 7.20 1.11 15.80
N CYS A 2 6.18 0.65 15.08
CA CYS A 2 5.14 1.54 14.51
C CYS A 2 3.72 0.99 14.70
N GLY A 3 3.53 0.21 15.76
CA GLY A 3 2.23 -0.20 16.30
C GLY A 3 1.33 -1.06 15.43
N VAL A 4 1.76 -1.49 14.24
CA VAL A 4 0.93 -2.33 13.35
C VAL A 4 0.77 -3.72 13.94
N ALA A 5 -0.44 -4.28 13.83
CA ALA A 5 -0.71 -5.63 14.29
C ALA A 5 0.02 -6.66 13.43
N ASP A 6 0.70 -7.61 14.06
CA ASP A 6 1.25 -8.79 13.38
C ASP A 6 0.14 -9.84 13.19
N SER A 7 -0.85 -9.50 12.34
CA SER A 7 -1.95 -10.37 11.91
C SER A 7 -1.98 -10.50 10.40
N VAL A 8 -2.88 -11.31 9.85
CA VAL A 8 -3.08 -11.39 8.39
C VAL A 8 -3.53 -10.03 7.85
N GLU A 9 -4.47 -9.38 8.52
CA GLU A 9 -5.00 -8.06 8.17
C GLU A 9 -3.92 -6.98 8.28
N GLY A 10 -3.16 -6.94 9.38
CA GLY A 10 -2.08 -5.97 9.55
C GLY A 10 -0.95 -6.13 8.52
N ARG A 11 -0.59 -7.36 8.16
CA ARG A 11 0.39 -7.62 7.09
C ARG A 11 -0.15 -7.20 5.72
N TYR A 12 -1.42 -7.51 5.42
CA TYR A 12 -2.09 -7.04 4.21
C TYR A 12 -2.09 -5.51 4.12
N ASP A 13 -2.38 -4.83 5.23
CA ASP A 13 -2.41 -3.37 5.29
C ASP A 13 -1.03 -2.77 4.99
N MET A 14 0.04 -3.39 5.49
CA MET A 14 1.41 -2.96 5.21
C MET A 14 1.84 -3.18 3.76
N ILE A 15 1.52 -4.35 3.18
CA ILE A 15 1.80 -4.62 1.76
C ILE A 15 1.06 -3.60 0.89
N THR A 16 -0.23 -3.39 1.16
CA THR A 16 -1.07 -2.45 0.42
C THR A 16 -0.59 -1.01 0.58
N LEU A 17 -0.12 -0.61 1.77
CA LEU A 17 0.46 0.71 2.01
C LEU A 17 1.70 0.94 1.14
N VAL A 18 2.65 0.01 1.17
CA VAL A 18 3.89 0.12 0.36
C VAL A 18 3.56 0.12 -1.12
N LEU A 19 2.69 -0.78 -1.57
CA LEU A 19 2.24 -0.85 -2.95
C LEU A 19 1.60 0.47 -3.41
N THR A 20 0.74 1.06 -2.58
CA THR A 20 0.11 2.36 -2.86
C THR A 20 1.15 3.46 -3.05
N LEU A 21 2.18 3.52 -2.22
CA LEU A 21 3.26 4.51 -2.39
C LEU A 21 4.03 4.32 -3.70
N VAL A 22 4.27 3.08 -4.11
CA VAL A 22 4.91 2.77 -5.39
C VAL A 22 4.00 3.17 -6.56
N MET A 23 2.70 2.89 -6.49
CA MET A 23 1.74 3.30 -7.51
C MET A 23 1.71 4.83 -7.67
N LEU A 24 1.68 5.59 -6.57
CA LEU A 24 1.75 7.05 -6.61
C LEU A 24 3.05 7.53 -7.28
N ARG A 25 4.19 6.90 -6.98
CA ARG A 25 5.48 7.23 -7.60
C ARG A 25 5.48 7.00 -9.11
N LEU A 26 4.87 5.91 -9.58
CA LEU A 26 4.74 5.60 -11.00
C LEU A 26 3.77 6.53 -11.72
N GLU A 27 2.67 6.90 -11.07
CA GLU A 27 1.72 7.90 -11.58
C GLU A 27 2.40 9.27 -11.79
N ASP A 28 3.16 9.73 -10.80
CA ASP A 28 3.84 11.05 -10.85
C ASP A 28 4.96 11.11 -11.91
N GLU A 29 5.58 9.98 -12.28
CA GLU A 29 6.55 9.92 -13.40
C GLU A 29 5.89 10.15 -14.77
N GLY A 30 4.64 9.69 -14.94
CA GLY A 30 3.97 9.65 -16.23
C GLY A 30 4.48 8.53 -17.15
N GLY A 31 3.66 8.11 -18.11
CA GLY A 31 4.02 7.07 -19.08
C GLY A 31 4.19 5.65 -18.50
N MET A 32 3.90 5.42 -17.22
CA MET A 32 4.07 4.14 -16.53
C MET A 32 2.81 3.27 -16.45
N ALA A 33 1.78 3.56 -17.24
CA ALA A 33 0.47 2.87 -17.15
C ALA A 33 0.59 1.33 -17.25
N ALA A 34 1.44 0.82 -18.14
CA ALA A 34 1.69 -0.61 -18.28
C ALA A 34 2.34 -1.23 -17.03
N SER A 35 3.29 -0.52 -16.41
CA SER A 35 3.94 -0.96 -15.18
C SER A 35 2.98 -0.95 -13.99
N THR A 36 2.15 0.09 -13.86
CA THR A 36 1.11 0.17 -12.82
C THR A 36 0.07 -0.94 -12.97
N ALA A 37 -0.38 -1.21 -14.19
CA ALA A 37 -1.28 -2.33 -14.47
C ALA A 37 -0.64 -3.67 -14.08
N ARG A 38 0.61 -3.91 -14.48
CA ARG A 38 1.30 -5.16 -14.18
C ARG A 38 1.53 -5.37 -12.67
N LEU A 39 1.89 -4.33 -11.93
CA LEU A 39 2.02 -4.41 -10.47
C LEU A 39 0.67 -4.72 -9.81
N THR A 40 -0.42 -4.15 -10.33
CA THR A 40 -1.77 -4.42 -9.84
C THR A 40 -2.17 -5.88 -10.09
N GLU A 41 -1.89 -6.42 -11.28
CA GLU A 41 -2.13 -7.83 -11.61
C GLU A 41 -1.38 -8.77 -10.69
N LEU A 42 -0.08 -8.52 -10.48
CA LEU A 42 0.77 -9.33 -9.59
C LEU A 42 0.27 -9.30 -8.15
N PHE A 43 -0.19 -8.13 -7.67
CA PHE A 43 -0.79 -8.03 -6.35
C PHE A 43 -2.09 -8.84 -6.24
N VAL A 44 -2.97 -8.76 -7.24
CA VAL A 44 -4.21 -9.54 -7.25
C VAL A 44 -3.92 -11.04 -7.27
N GLU A 45 -2.97 -11.48 -8.09
CA GLU A 45 -2.56 -12.89 -8.18
C GLU A 45 -2.03 -13.41 -6.84
N ASP A 46 -1.15 -12.64 -6.17
CA ASP A 46 -0.62 -12.98 -4.84
C ASP A 46 -1.72 -13.04 -3.78
N MET A 47 -2.60 -12.02 -3.73
CA MET A 47 -3.71 -11.99 -2.77
C MET A 47 -4.72 -13.12 -3.00
N GLU A 48 -5.01 -13.45 -4.25
CA GLU A 48 -5.89 -14.58 -4.58
C GLU A 48 -5.28 -15.91 -4.15
N GLY A 49 -3.99 -16.13 -4.41
CA GLY A 49 -3.25 -17.30 -3.96
C GLY A 49 -3.32 -17.47 -2.45
N GLN A 50 -3.00 -16.42 -1.69
CA GLN A 50 -3.04 -16.42 -0.23
C GLN A 50 -4.45 -16.70 0.33
N LEU A 51 -5.50 -16.15 -0.27
CA LEU A 51 -6.88 -16.45 0.14
C LEU A 51 -7.22 -17.93 -0.08
N ARG A 52 -6.84 -18.49 -1.23
CA ARG A 52 -7.10 -19.90 -1.56
C ARG A 52 -6.33 -20.84 -0.64
N GLU A 53 -5.07 -20.54 -0.34
CA GLU A 53 -4.24 -21.29 0.62
C GLU A 53 -4.83 -21.25 2.04
N ALA A 54 -5.44 -20.13 2.43
CA ALA A 54 -6.18 -20.00 3.68
C ALA A 54 -7.54 -20.74 3.69
N GLY A 55 -7.84 -21.54 2.66
CA GLY A 55 -9.07 -22.32 2.54
C GLY A 55 -10.27 -21.54 2.01
N ILE A 56 -10.07 -20.31 1.53
CA ILE A 56 -11.12 -19.49 0.92
C ILE A 56 -11.10 -19.77 -0.59
N GLY A 57 -11.86 -20.78 -1.04
CA GLY A 57 -11.81 -21.28 -2.43
C GLY A 57 -13.09 -21.18 -3.27
N ASP A 58 -14.19 -20.67 -2.69
CA ASP A 58 -15.57 -20.69 -3.23
C ASP A 58 -15.90 -19.40 -4.06
N PRO A 59 -17.13 -19.16 -4.59
CA PRO A 59 -17.52 -17.93 -5.31
C PRO A 59 -17.29 -16.61 -4.54
N THR A 60 -16.91 -16.69 -3.27
CA THR A 60 -16.62 -15.55 -2.41
C THR A 60 -15.21 -14.97 -2.62
N VAL A 61 -14.28 -15.71 -3.24
CA VAL A 61 -12.91 -15.22 -3.53
C VAL A 61 -12.97 -13.95 -4.37
N GLY A 62 -13.72 -13.97 -5.47
CA GLY A 62 -13.86 -12.79 -6.34
C GLY A 62 -14.44 -11.58 -5.60
N LYS A 63 -15.39 -11.79 -4.69
CA LYS A 63 -15.94 -10.70 -3.86
C LYS A 63 -14.89 -10.13 -2.91
N LYS A 64 -14.04 -10.97 -2.32
CA LYS A 64 -12.95 -10.53 -1.46
C LYS A 64 -11.91 -9.76 -2.27
N ILE A 65 -11.48 -10.28 -3.41
CA ILE A 65 -10.56 -9.57 -4.32
C ILE A 65 -11.11 -8.20 -4.70
N ASN A 66 -12.38 -8.10 -5.09
CA ASN A 66 -13.01 -6.81 -5.40
C ASN A 66 -12.97 -5.84 -4.21
N ALA A 67 -13.28 -6.31 -3.00
CA ALA A 67 -13.20 -5.48 -1.79
C ALA A 67 -11.75 -5.03 -1.47
N LEU A 68 -10.75 -5.90 -1.70
CA LEU A 68 -9.33 -5.53 -1.55
C LEU A 68 -8.93 -4.46 -2.57
N MET A 69 -9.40 -4.58 -3.81
CA MET A 69 -9.16 -3.59 -4.87
C MET A 69 -9.83 -2.24 -4.57
N GLU A 70 -11.07 -2.25 -4.08
CA GLU A 70 -11.76 -1.04 -3.62
C GLU A 70 -11.02 -0.36 -2.46
N SER A 71 -10.57 -1.15 -1.48
CA SER A 71 -9.77 -0.67 -0.35
C SER A 71 -8.45 -0.04 -0.82
N MET A 72 -7.71 -0.72 -1.70
CA MET A 72 -6.47 -0.20 -2.28
C MET A 72 -6.70 1.13 -3.04
N ASN A 73 -7.72 1.19 -3.90
CA ASN A 73 -8.05 2.42 -4.62
C ASN A 73 -8.43 3.58 -3.68
N GLY A 74 -9.17 3.29 -2.60
CA GLY A 74 -9.47 4.27 -1.56
C GLY A 74 -8.20 4.79 -0.86
N ARG A 75 -7.24 3.90 -0.59
CA ARG A 75 -5.93 4.25 0.00
C ARG A 75 -5.09 5.12 -0.93
N ILE A 76 -5.06 4.83 -2.23
CA ILE A 76 -4.36 5.68 -3.22
C ILE A 76 -4.85 7.13 -3.09
N GLY A 77 -6.17 7.35 -3.06
CA GLY A 77 -6.75 8.68 -2.88
C GLY A 77 -6.35 9.35 -1.56
N ALA A 78 -6.60 8.66 -0.44
CA ALA A 78 -6.37 9.20 0.90
C ALA A 78 -4.89 9.49 1.18
N TYR A 79 -4.00 8.62 0.71
CA TYR A 79 -2.55 8.80 0.89
C TYR A 79 -2.00 9.89 -0.01
N ARG A 80 -2.47 10.00 -1.26
CA ARG A 80 -2.10 11.12 -2.16
C ARG A 80 -2.46 12.47 -1.54
N GLU A 81 -3.66 12.58 -0.97
CA GLU A 81 -4.10 13.79 -0.28
C GLU A 81 -3.27 14.06 0.97
N GLY A 82 -3.13 13.06 1.86
CA GLY A 82 -2.41 13.22 3.12
C GLY A 82 -0.91 13.53 2.94
N LEU A 83 -0.25 12.97 1.92
CA LEU A 83 1.16 13.24 1.63
C LEU A 83 1.41 14.67 1.11
N ARG A 84 0.39 15.31 0.53
CA ARG A 84 0.45 16.68 -0.04
C ARG A 84 -0.15 17.75 0.88
N SER A 85 -0.62 17.35 2.07
CA SER A 85 -1.39 18.20 2.98
C SER A 85 -0.82 18.16 4.41
N ASP A 86 -1.61 18.56 5.40
CA ASP A 86 -1.25 18.50 6.82
C ASP A 86 -1.01 17.03 7.24
N PRO A 87 0.11 16.71 7.94
CA PRO A 87 0.38 15.37 8.46
C PRO A 87 -0.78 14.71 9.22
N LYS A 88 -1.65 15.49 9.86
CA LYS A 88 -2.84 14.97 10.56
C LYS A 88 -3.81 14.25 9.62
N VAL A 89 -3.95 14.70 8.37
CA VAL A 89 -4.80 14.04 7.36
C VAL A 89 -4.26 12.63 7.08
N LEU A 90 -2.93 12.50 6.97
CA LEU A 90 -2.29 11.22 6.74
C LEU A 90 -2.38 10.28 7.95
N VAL A 91 -2.34 10.82 9.18
CA VAL A 91 -2.57 10.07 10.41
C VAL A 91 -3.98 9.48 10.45
N GLU A 92 -5.01 10.28 10.14
CA GLU A 92 -6.39 9.77 10.08
C GLU A 92 -6.58 8.74 8.97
N ALA A 93 -5.94 8.95 7.80
CA ALA A 93 -5.93 7.97 6.74
C ALA A 93 -5.30 6.64 7.19
N VAL A 94 -4.17 6.68 7.92
CA VAL A 94 -3.54 5.49 8.50
C VAL A 94 -4.45 4.82 9.54
N ARG A 95 -5.02 5.57 10.48
CA ARG A 95 -5.93 5.02 11.51
C ARG A 95 -7.13 4.29 10.92
N ARG A 96 -7.65 4.77 9.78
CA ARG A 96 -8.77 4.13 9.07
C ARG A 96 -8.35 2.90 8.27
N ASN A 97 -7.12 2.84 7.79
CA ASN A 97 -6.70 1.87 6.78
C ASN A 97 -5.69 0.84 7.28
N VAL A 98 -5.14 0.99 8.47
CA VAL A 98 -4.13 0.07 9.01
C VAL A 98 -4.63 -0.54 10.31
N THR A 99 -4.60 -1.87 10.36
CA THR A 99 -4.88 -2.64 11.56
C THR A 99 -3.75 -2.45 12.56
N MET A 100 -3.96 -1.55 13.53
CA MET A 100 -2.99 -1.23 14.57
C MET A 100 -3.21 -2.11 15.81
N ALA A 101 -2.13 -2.67 16.35
CA ALA A 101 -2.09 -3.22 17.71
C ALA A 101 -1.96 -2.11 18.77
N GLN A 102 -1.31 -1.01 18.42
CA GLN A 102 -1.12 0.18 19.27
C GLN A 102 -1.59 1.43 18.50
N PRO A 103 -2.89 1.81 18.61
CA PRO A 103 -3.45 2.91 17.82
C PRO A 103 -2.79 4.28 18.05
N ASP A 104 -2.16 4.48 19.19
CA ASP A 104 -1.38 5.66 19.58
C ASP A 104 -0.01 5.76 18.88
N GLU A 105 0.47 4.70 18.22
CA GLU A 105 1.67 4.73 17.39
C GLU A 105 1.40 5.06 15.91
N ALA A 106 0.18 5.47 15.54
CA ALA A 106 -0.18 5.80 14.15
C ALA A 106 0.70 6.91 13.56
N GLU A 107 1.03 7.93 14.36
CA GLU A 107 1.95 9.00 14.00
C GLU A 107 3.36 8.47 13.66
N ALA A 108 3.84 7.44 14.37
CA ALA A 108 5.14 6.82 14.09
C ALA A 108 5.12 6.04 12.76
N LEU A 109 3.99 5.41 12.41
CA LEU A 109 3.82 4.80 11.09
C LEU A 109 3.80 5.86 9.98
N VAL A 110 3.09 6.97 10.18
CA VAL A 110 3.07 8.09 9.21
C VAL A 110 4.46 8.64 8.96
N GLN A 111 5.28 8.82 10.00
CA GLN A 111 6.67 9.27 9.82
C GLN A 111 7.48 8.30 8.95
N ARG A 112 7.30 6.99 9.13
CA ARG A 112 7.96 5.96 8.30
C ARG A 112 7.43 5.94 6.87
N MET A 113 6.12 6.09 6.71
CA MET A 113 5.45 6.20 5.42
C MET A 113 5.97 7.40 4.63
N ALA A 114 6.04 8.58 5.25
CA ALA A 114 6.59 9.79 4.64
C ALA A 114 8.08 9.63 4.27
N ALA A 115 8.88 9.02 5.15
CA ALA A 115 10.29 8.73 4.87
C ALA A 115 10.47 7.75 3.69
N LEU A 116 9.60 6.75 3.57
CA LEU A 116 9.59 5.83 2.43
C LEU A 116 9.16 6.54 1.15
N HIS A 117 8.13 7.38 1.20
CA HIS A 117 7.69 8.17 0.06
C HIS A 117 8.81 9.08 -0.47
N ALA A 118 9.46 9.86 0.41
CA ALA A 118 10.59 10.71 0.05
C ALA A 118 11.80 9.94 -0.51
N ARG A 119 11.98 8.68 -0.11
CA ARG A 119 12.99 7.80 -0.72
C ARG A 119 12.59 7.40 -2.14
N LEU A 120 11.36 6.93 -2.33
CA LEU A 120 10.84 6.54 -3.65
C LEU A 120 10.87 7.69 -4.66
N GLU A 121 10.60 8.93 -4.22
CA GLU A 121 10.71 10.12 -5.06
C GLU A 121 12.14 10.36 -5.57
N ARG A 122 13.16 10.02 -4.78
CA ARG A 122 14.58 10.19 -5.16
C ARG A 122 15.14 9.00 -5.93
N THR A 123 14.46 7.86 -5.94
CA THR A 123 14.85 6.70 -6.73
C THR A 123 14.49 6.92 -8.21
N SER A 124 15.46 6.70 -9.10
CA SER A 124 15.23 6.79 -10.54
C SER A 124 14.35 5.64 -11.05
N MET A 125 13.70 5.81 -12.20
CA MET A 125 12.94 4.71 -12.81
C MET A 125 13.79 3.49 -13.13
N ASP A 126 15.04 3.69 -13.51
CA ASP A 126 15.94 2.58 -13.83
C ASP A 126 16.31 1.79 -12.57
N GLN A 127 16.54 2.48 -11.45
CA GLN A 127 16.76 1.87 -10.14
C GLN A 127 15.50 1.12 -9.67
N LEU A 128 14.31 1.72 -9.79
CA LEU A 128 13.05 1.05 -9.43
C LEU A 128 12.80 -0.21 -10.27
N ARG A 129 13.07 -0.17 -11.57
CA ARG A 129 12.96 -1.34 -12.46
C ARG A 129 13.97 -2.43 -12.12
N ALA A 130 15.16 -2.05 -11.65
CA ALA A 130 16.17 -2.98 -11.16
C ALA A 130 15.88 -3.54 -9.75
N GLY A 131 14.81 -3.06 -9.09
CA GLY A 131 14.48 -3.45 -7.71
C GLY A 131 15.31 -2.74 -6.63
N GLU A 132 16.00 -1.66 -6.99
CA GLU A 132 16.88 -0.90 -6.11
C GLU A 132 16.11 0.19 -5.34
N PHE A 133 15.15 -0.23 -4.51
CA PHE A 133 14.30 0.68 -3.71
C PHE A 133 15.06 1.41 -2.58
N ALA A 134 16.36 1.19 -2.42
CA ALA A 134 17.15 1.54 -1.22
C ALA A 134 18.45 2.33 -1.48
N ALA A 135 18.63 2.89 -2.68
CA ALA A 135 19.70 3.85 -2.95
C ALA A 135 19.39 5.23 -2.35
#